data_AF-A0A059WP19-F1
#
_entry.id   AF-A0A059WP19-F1
#
_cell.length_a   1.000
_cell.length_b   1.000
_cell.length_c   1.000
_cell.angle_alpha   90.00
_cell.angle_beta   90.00
_cell.angle_gamma   90.00
#
_symmetry.space_group_name_H-M   'P 1'
#
loop_
_entity.id
_entity.type
_entity.pdbx_description
1 polymer ?
#
loop_
_entity_poly.entity_id
_entity_poly.type
_entity_poly.pdbx_seq_one_letter_code
_entity_poly.pdbx_strand_id
1 'polypeptide(L)'
;MNIFRTFWKSGKELFEELFVLAIANLLWILINAPIALLLLLLSGAGLGITFILLMLGVLSFGPANMGLYVIAERITEGRTSSWRNFFEGLREYAVLSWKVYGLWMAVLIVILFNLRFYNLSGNLLLSLLSVVFLYFLIVWFGILIYIGPLIRLQTDKRIRTIARNAALMTFGRPIFTLVTLFLMVVITVTSIWLPILLILVTVAF
;
A
#
# COMPACT_ATOMS: atom_id res chain seq x y z
N MET A 1 -28.84 3.99 -31.32
CA MET A 1 -27.78 3.33 -30.52
C MET A 1 -28.49 2.53 -29.43
N ASN A 2 -28.46 1.19 -29.46
CA ASN A 2 -29.26 0.37 -28.55
C ASN A 2 -28.67 0.45 -27.13
N ILE A 3 -29.40 1.09 -26.21
CA ILE A 3 -29.03 1.29 -24.81
C ILE A 3 -28.58 -0.03 -24.15
N PHE A 4 -29.28 -1.13 -24.45
CA PHE A 4 -28.94 -2.47 -23.96
C PHE A 4 -27.56 -2.96 -24.42
N ARG A 5 -27.12 -2.61 -25.63
CA ARG A 5 -25.81 -3.02 -26.15
C ARG A 5 -24.67 -2.25 -25.46
N THR A 6 -24.89 -0.97 -25.17
CA THR A 6 -23.92 -0.17 -24.40
C THR A 6 -23.83 -0.65 -22.96
N PHE A 7 -24.96 -0.89 -22.31
CA PHE A 7 -25.00 -1.44 -20.95
C PHE A 7 -24.27 -2.79 -20.84
N TRP A 8 -24.56 -3.72 -21.76
CA TRP A 8 -23.90 -5.02 -21.78
C TRP A 8 -22.38 -4.91 -22.01
N LYS A 9 -21.96 -4.00 -22.91
CA LYS A 9 -20.54 -3.75 -23.17
C LYS A 9 -19.83 -3.23 -21.93
N SER A 10 -20.39 -2.23 -21.26
CA SER A 10 -19.82 -1.67 -20.03
C SER A 10 -19.79 -2.68 -18.88
N GLY A 11 -20.84 -3.50 -18.72
CA GLY A 11 -20.86 -4.58 -17.72
C GLY A 11 -19.78 -5.63 -17.98
N LYS A 12 -19.58 -6.00 -19.25
CA LYS A 12 -18.51 -6.93 -19.66
C LYS A 12 -17.12 -6.34 -19.40
N GLU A 13 -16.88 -5.09 -19.78
CA GLU A 13 -15.61 -4.39 -19.53
C GLU A 13 -15.29 -4.34 -18.03
N LEU A 14 -16.27 -3.97 -17.20
CA LEU A 14 -16.12 -3.95 -15.75
C LEU A 14 -15.79 -5.35 -15.20
N PHE A 15 -16.45 -6.40 -15.69
CA PHE A 15 -16.17 -7.78 -15.27
C PHE A 15 -14.75 -8.24 -15.66
N GLU A 16 -14.32 -7.93 -16.89
CA GLU A 16 -12.97 -8.26 -17.37
C GLU A 16 -11.89 -7.55 -16.53
N GLU A 17 -12.09 -6.27 -16.22
CA GLU A 17 -11.19 -5.50 -15.36
C GLU A 17 -11.16 -6.03 -13.92
N LEU A 18 -12.33 -6.33 -13.35
CA LEU A 18 -12.44 -6.94 -12.02
C LEU A 18 -11.72 -8.29 -11.95
N PHE A 19 -11.84 -9.11 -12.98
CA PHE A 19 -11.17 -10.42 -13.01
C PHE A 19 -9.65 -10.28 -13.04
N VAL A 20 -9.12 -9.33 -13.82
CA VAL A 20 -7.68 -9.04 -13.86
C VAL A 20 -7.20 -8.48 -12.52
N LEU A 21 -7.96 -7.57 -11.90
CA LEU A 21 -7.66 -7.03 -10.58
C LEU A 21 -7.70 -8.13 -9.50
N ALA A 22 -8.65 -9.05 -9.55
CA ALA A 22 -8.74 -10.17 -8.62
C ALA A 22 -7.51 -11.09 -8.75
N ILE A 23 -7.12 -11.45 -9.97
CA ILE A 23 -5.89 -12.25 -10.19
C ILE A 23 -4.66 -11.49 -9.69
N ALA A 24 -4.54 -10.19 -9.97
CA ALA A 24 -3.41 -9.40 -9.52
C ALA A 24 -3.30 -9.35 -7.99
N ASN A 25 -4.44 -9.21 -7.29
CA ASN A 25 -4.49 -9.28 -5.83
C ASN A 25 -4.12 -10.68 -5.31
N LEU A 26 -4.59 -11.75 -5.95
CA LEU A 26 -4.20 -13.13 -5.58
C LEU A 26 -2.69 -13.35 -5.75
N LEU A 27 -2.10 -12.90 -6.86
CA LEU A 27 -0.66 -12.96 -7.10
C LEU A 27 0.10 -12.15 -6.05
N TRP A 28 -0.38 -10.96 -5.72
CA TRP A 28 0.20 -10.13 -4.67
C TRP A 28 0.16 -10.83 -3.31
N ILE A 29 -0.96 -11.46 -2.95
CA ILE A 29 -1.07 -12.24 -1.70
C ILE A 29 -0.08 -13.41 -1.74
N LEU A 30 -0.05 -14.22 -2.80
CA LEU A 30 0.83 -15.38 -2.88
C LEU A 30 2.32 -15.01 -2.77
N ILE A 31 2.72 -13.87 -3.33
CA ILE A 31 4.11 -13.38 -3.26
C ILE A 31 4.46 -12.90 -1.84
N ASN A 32 3.54 -12.23 -1.16
CA ASN A 32 3.79 -11.66 0.17
C ASN A 32 3.45 -12.62 1.33
N ALA A 33 2.67 -13.68 1.07
CA ALA A 33 2.21 -14.63 2.07
C ALA A 33 3.33 -15.30 2.87
N PRO A 34 4.45 -15.77 2.28
CA PRO A 34 5.52 -16.39 3.05
C PRO A 34 6.08 -15.46 4.13
N ILE A 35 6.32 -14.19 3.78
CA ILE A 35 6.86 -13.21 4.73
C ILE A 35 5.78 -12.76 5.72
N ALA A 36 4.54 -12.60 5.30
CA ALA A 36 3.42 -12.30 6.20
C ALA A 36 3.21 -13.41 7.24
N LEU A 37 3.30 -14.68 6.83
CA LEU A 37 3.22 -15.83 7.73
C LEU A 37 4.40 -15.88 8.71
N LEU A 38 5.62 -15.66 8.23
CA LEU A 38 6.80 -15.58 9.12
C LEU A 38 6.65 -14.44 10.13
N LEU A 39 6.17 -13.27 9.71
CA LEU A 39 5.91 -12.15 10.60
C LEU A 39 4.87 -12.50 11.67
N LEU A 40 3.77 -13.16 11.28
CA LEU A 40 2.73 -13.58 12.22
C LEU A 40 3.23 -14.62 13.24
N LEU A 41 4.01 -15.60 12.79
CA LEU A 41 4.52 -16.68 13.65
C LEU A 41 5.61 -16.19 14.61
N LEU A 42 6.42 -15.21 14.19
CA LEU A 42 7.59 -14.75 14.91
C LEU A 42 7.44 -13.36 15.55
N SER A 43 6.28 -12.70 15.43
CA SER A 43 6.05 -11.38 16.03
C SER A 43 6.19 -11.39 17.55
N GLY A 44 5.95 -12.53 18.21
CA GLY A 44 6.13 -12.71 19.66
C GLY A 44 7.58 -12.98 20.09
N ALA A 45 8.49 -13.26 19.16
CA ALA A 45 9.87 -13.65 19.46
C ALA A 45 10.76 -12.48 19.88
N GLY A 46 10.24 -11.24 19.85
CA GLY A 46 10.93 -10.03 20.28
C GLY A 46 11.02 -8.97 19.19
N LEU A 47 11.14 -7.71 19.63
CA LEU A 47 11.06 -6.53 18.77
C LEU A 47 12.13 -6.48 17.68
N GLY A 48 13.34 -6.95 17.98
CA GLY A 48 14.43 -6.99 17.02
C GLY A 48 14.10 -7.89 15.83
N ILE A 49 13.54 -9.09 16.09
CA ILE A 49 13.12 -10.03 15.07
C ILE A 49 11.97 -9.44 14.24
N THR A 50 11.00 -8.81 14.89
CA THR A 50 9.89 -8.13 14.19
C THR A 50 10.40 -7.07 13.22
N PHE A 51 11.34 -6.21 13.63
CA PHE A 51 11.88 -5.17 12.74
C PHE A 51 12.68 -5.74 11.57
N ILE A 52 13.46 -6.80 11.80
CA ILE A 52 14.17 -7.51 10.73
C ILE A 52 13.17 -8.08 9.71
N LEU A 53 12.10 -8.73 10.18
CA LEU A 53 11.07 -9.30 9.30
C LEU A 53 10.31 -8.21 8.52
N LEU A 54 10.01 -7.06 9.13
CA LEU A 54 9.42 -5.92 8.42
C LEU A 54 10.34 -5.37 7.33
N MET A 55 11.64 -5.28 7.59
CA MET A 55 12.64 -4.90 6.59
C MET A 55 12.74 -5.92 5.46
N LEU A 56 12.75 -7.21 5.77
CA LEU A 56 12.76 -8.28 4.77
C LEU A 56 11.47 -8.30 3.94
N GLY A 57 10.33 -7.92 4.53
CA GLY A 57 9.05 -7.74 3.84
C GLY A 57 9.16 -6.85 2.61
N VAL A 58 9.97 -5.80 2.67
CA VAL A 58 10.20 -4.87 1.55
C VAL A 58 10.66 -5.58 0.28
N LEU A 59 11.42 -6.68 0.40
CA LEU A 59 11.92 -7.44 -0.74
C LEU A 59 10.78 -7.97 -1.63
N SER A 60 9.68 -8.38 -1.02
CA SER A 60 8.48 -8.85 -1.71
C SER A 60 7.49 -7.72 -1.98
N PHE A 61 7.21 -6.89 -0.97
CA PHE A 61 6.17 -5.86 -1.02
C PHE A 61 6.47 -4.77 -2.05
N GLY A 62 7.73 -4.32 -2.16
CA GLY A 62 8.10 -3.24 -3.07
C GLY A 62 7.76 -3.59 -4.54
N PRO A 63 8.35 -4.66 -5.10
CA PRO A 63 8.10 -5.08 -6.47
C PRO A 63 6.66 -5.54 -6.71
N ALA A 64 6.05 -6.26 -5.76
CA ALA A 64 4.66 -6.71 -5.88
C ALA A 64 3.68 -5.53 -5.98
N ASN A 65 3.89 -4.47 -5.20
CA ASN A 65 3.11 -3.23 -5.30
C ASN A 65 3.28 -2.56 -6.66
N MET A 66 4.48 -2.57 -7.25
CA MET A 66 4.68 -2.03 -8.61
C MET A 66 3.88 -2.79 -9.66
N GLY A 67 3.74 -4.12 -9.53
CA GLY A 67 2.84 -4.90 -10.39
C GLY A 67 1.40 -4.42 -10.33
N LEU A 68 0.90 -4.09 -9.12
CA LEU A 68 -0.44 -3.50 -8.95
C LEU A 68 -0.54 -2.10 -9.57
N TYR A 69 0.44 -1.23 -9.35
CA TYR A 69 0.46 0.11 -9.96
C TYR A 69 0.53 0.05 -11.50
N VAL A 70 1.14 -1.00 -12.07
CA VAL A 70 1.13 -1.23 -13.52
C VAL A 70 -0.27 -1.51 -14.06
N ILE A 71 -0.99 -2.40 -13.39
CA ILE A 71 -2.35 -2.75 -13.77
C ILE A 71 -3.30 -1.56 -13.54
N ALA A 72 -3.18 -0.86 -12.41
CA ALA A 72 -4.01 0.28 -12.08
C ALA A 72 -3.89 1.40 -13.13
N GLU A 73 -2.67 1.80 -13.50
CA GLU A 73 -2.47 2.84 -14.52
C GLU A 73 -3.07 2.44 -15.87
N ARG A 74 -2.85 1.20 -16.32
CA ARG A 74 -3.39 0.71 -17.59
C ARG A 74 -4.91 0.76 -17.62
N ILE A 75 -5.57 0.34 -16.54
CA ILE A 75 -7.04 0.41 -16.40
C ILE A 75 -7.50 1.86 -16.44
N THR A 76 -6.84 2.77 -15.70
CA THR A 76 -7.22 4.20 -15.70
C THR A 76 -7.04 4.89 -17.05
N GLU A 77 -6.12 4.41 -17.88
CA GLU A 77 -5.91 4.90 -19.24
C GLU A 77 -6.77 4.19 -20.29
N GLY A 78 -7.66 3.28 -19.88
CA GLY A 78 -8.51 2.49 -20.79
C GLY A 78 -7.73 1.51 -21.66
N ARG A 79 -6.50 1.14 -21.27
CA ARG A 79 -5.67 0.15 -21.97
C ARG A 79 -6.03 -1.25 -21.49
N THR A 80 -6.00 -2.22 -22.40
CA THR A 80 -6.20 -3.62 -22.04
C THR A 80 -5.13 -4.09 -21.07
N SER A 81 -5.56 -4.70 -19.97
CA SER A 81 -4.68 -5.23 -18.93
C SER A 81 -4.75 -6.75 -18.89
N SER A 82 -3.62 -7.38 -18.59
CA SER A 82 -3.50 -8.82 -18.40
C SER A 82 -2.68 -9.10 -17.15
N TRP A 83 -2.83 -10.29 -16.58
CA TRP A 83 -2.05 -10.73 -15.43
C TRP A 83 -0.53 -10.74 -15.70
N ARG A 84 -0.10 -10.84 -16.97
CA ARG A 84 1.32 -10.78 -17.35
C ARG A 84 1.93 -9.41 -17.07
N ASN A 85 1.14 -8.35 -17.23
CA ASN A 85 1.57 -6.97 -16.93
C ASN A 85 1.95 -6.80 -15.45
N PHE A 86 1.37 -7.59 -14.54
CA PHE A 86 1.77 -7.60 -13.13
C PHE A 86 3.24 -8.00 -12.99
N PHE A 87 3.64 -9.11 -13.64
CA PHE A 87 5.01 -9.59 -13.59
C PHE A 87 5.98 -8.71 -14.35
N GLU A 88 5.53 -8.07 -15.44
CA GLU A 88 6.30 -7.03 -16.13
C GLU A 88 6.62 -5.87 -15.18
N GLY A 89 5.59 -5.32 -14.52
CA GLY A 89 5.77 -4.24 -13.54
C GLY A 89 6.63 -4.61 -12.34
N LEU A 90 6.43 -5.82 -11.82
CA LEU A 90 7.23 -6.37 -10.73
C LEU A 90 8.71 -6.41 -11.10
N ARG A 91 9.06 -6.90 -12.29
CA ARG A 91 10.46 -7.06 -12.73
C ARG A 91 11.10 -5.75 -13.16
N GLU A 92 10.40 -4.94 -13.95
CA GLU A 92 10.92 -3.68 -14.49
C GLU A 92 11.26 -2.69 -13.36
N TYR A 93 10.43 -2.61 -12.32
CA TYR A 93 10.59 -1.65 -11.22
C TYR A 93 11.15 -2.28 -9.93
N ALA A 94 11.63 -3.52 -9.96
CA ALA A 94 12.08 -4.24 -8.76
C ALA A 94 13.12 -3.45 -7.95
N VAL A 95 14.23 -3.06 -8.59
CA VAL A 95 15.34 -2.38 -7.91
C VAL A 95 14.96 -1.00 -7.40
N LEU A 96 14.21 -0.23 -8.21
CA LEU A 96 13.79 1.11 -7.83
C LEU A 96 12.78 1.06 -6.67
N SER A 97 11.81 0.13 -6.74
CA SER A 97 10.84 -0.08 -5.66
C SER A 97 11.50 -0.54 -4.37
N TRP A 98 12.50 -1.42 -4.40
CA TRP A 98 13.27 -1.77 -3.19
C TRP A 98 13.93 -0.57 -2.55
N LYS A 99 14.57 0.29 -3.34
CA LYS A 99 15.23 1.49 -2.81
C LYS A 99 14.21 2.45 -2.18
N VAL A 100 13.08 2.68 -2.86
CA VAL A 100 12.06 3.62 -2.41
C VAL A 100 11.28 3.08 -1.22
N TYR A 101 10.72 1.87 -1.31
CA TYR A 101 9.96 1.26 -0.22
C TYR A 101 10.85 0.82 0.95
N GLY A 102 12.13 0.51 0.71
CA GLY A 102 13.10 0.21 1.76
C GLY A 102 13.43 1.45 2.59
N LEU A 103 13.72 2.57 1.93
CA LEU A 103 13.86 3.85 2.62
C LEU A 103 12.55 4.22 3.34
N TRP A 104 11.40 3.99 2.68
CA TRP A 104 10.10 4.27 3.26
C TRP A 104 9.88 3.52 4.58
N MET A 105 10.15 2.21 4.57
CA MET A 105 9.98 1.34 5.72
C MET A 105 11.01 1.64 6.82
N ALA A 106 12.24 2.00 6.48
CA ALA A 106 13.25 2.39 7.46
C ALA A 106 12.81 3.61 8.29
N VAL A 107 12.29 4.65 7.63
CA VAL A 107 11.78 5.84 8.33
C VAL A 107 10.49 5.51 9.09
N LEU A 108 9.62 4.63 8.58
CA LEU A 108 8.45 4.15 9.32
C LEU A 108 8.88 3.51 10.65
N ILE A 109 9.88 2.63 10.64
CA ILE A 109 10.41 2.01 11.86
C ILE A 109 10.92 3.07 12.84
N VAL A 110 11.64 4.09 12.37
CA VAL A 110 12.11 5.20 13.23
C VAL A 110 10.95 5.96 13.84
N ILE A 111 9.89 6.26 13.07
CA ILE A 111 8.69 6.95 13.58
C ILE A 111 7.99 6.08 14.65
N LEU A 112 7.77 4.80 14.37
CA LEU A 112 7.12 3.87 15.30
C LEU A 112 7.93 3.66 16.58
N PHE A 113 9.25 3.58 16.46
CA PHE A 113 10.16 3.49 17.61
C PHE A 113 10.04 4.71 18.51
N ASN A 114 10.09 5.92 17.94
CA ASN A 114 9.94 7.16 18.69
C ASN A 114 8.55 7.30 19.32
N LEU A 115 7.49 6.97 18.58
CA LEU A 115 6.12 6.95 19.11
C LEU A 115 6.03 6.10 20.38
N ARG A 116 6.58 4.89 20.33
CA ARG A 116 6.57 3.99 21.47
C ARG A 116 7.46 4.49 22.60
N PHE A 117 8.67 4.95 22.30
CA PHE A 117 9.61 5.48 23.28
C PHE A 117 9.01 6.63 24.08
N TYR A 118 8.45 7.63 23.41
CA TYR A 118 7.85 8.81 24.06
C TYR A 118 6.61 8.46 24.87
N ASN A 119 5.77 7.52 24.39
CA ASN A 119 4.60 7.06 25.15
C ASN A 119 4.98 6.29 26.43
N LEU A 120 6.07 5.53 26.42
CA LEU A 120 6.50 4.72 27.58
C LEU A 120 7.36 5.49 28.59
N SER A 121 7.74 6.73 28.27
CA SER A 121 8.67 7.52 29.10
C SER A 121 8.09 7.96 30.46
N GLY A 122 6.77 7.94 30.63
CA GLY A 122 6.08 8.35 31.87
C GLY A 122 6.12 9.86 32.17
N ASN A 123 6.77 10.67 31.32
CA ASN A 123 6.88 12.11 31.48
C ASN A 123 5.92 12.83 30.52
N LEU A 124 5.13 13.77 31.05
CA LEU A 124 4.15 14.53 30.27
C LEU A 124 4.78 15.29 29.08
N LEU A 125 5.93 15.96 29.28
CA LEU A 125 6.60 16.72 28.23
C LEU A 125 7.06 15.82 27.09
N LEU A 126 7.58 14.64 27.41
CA LEU A 126 7.98 13.63 26.43
C LEU A 126 6.77 13.00 25.74
N SER A 127 5.66 12.80 26.46
CA SER A 127 4.40 12.33 25.87
C SER A 127 3.84 13.31 24.83
N LEU A 128 4.00 14.62 25.02
CA LEU A 128 3.64 15.62 24.00
C LEU A 128 4.45 15.47 22.71
N LEU A 129 5.72 15.07 22.77
CA LEU A 129 6.51 14.77 21.56
C LEU A 129 5.92 13.59 20.77
N SER A 130 5.22 12.65 21.43
CA SER A 130 4.54 11.57 20.72
C SER A 130 3.45 12.08 19.77
N VAL A 131 2.78 13.19 20.10
CA VAL A 131 1.79 13.82 19.22
C VAL A 131 2.44 14.35 17.94
N VAL A 132 3.66 14.90 18.04
CA VAL A 132 4.44 15.34 16.88
C VAL A 132 4.79 14.15 15.98
N PHE A 133 5.23 13.03 16.57
CA PHE A 133 5.51 11.82 15.79
C PHE A 133 4.26 11.16 15.22
N LEU A 134 3.10 11.31 15.85
CA LEU A 134 1.81 10.87 15.30
C LEU A 134 1.45 11.69 14.07
N TYR A 135 1.68 13.01 14.11
CA TYR A 135 1.54 13.86 12.93
C TYR A 135 2.49 13.43 11.80
N PHE A 136 3.77 13.14 12.12
CA PHE A 136 4.70 12.60 11.12
C PHE A 136 4.23 11.27 10.54
N LEU A 137 3.63 10.38 11.34
CA LEU A 137 3.07 9.13 10.85
C LEU A 137 1.95 9.34 9.83
N ILE A 138 1.02 10.26 10.11
CA ILE A 138 -0.08 10.59 9.19
C ILE A 138 0.47 11.14 7.87
N VAL A 139 1.40 12.10 7.93
CA VAL A 139 2.08 12.63 6.75
C VAL A 139 2.82 11.54 5.99
N TRP A 140 3.48 10.63 6.72
CA TRP A 140 4.26 9.54 6.12
C TRP A 140 3.39 8.57 5.31
N PHE A 141 2.19 8.24 5.81
CA PHE A 141 1.20 7.49 5.05
C PHE A 141 0.58 8.32 3.92
N GLY A 142 0.40 9.62 4.10
CA GLY A 142 -0.05 10.52 3.02
C GLY A 142 0.89 10.53 1.83
N ILE A 143 2.20 10.57 2.07
CA ILE A 143 3.25 10.49 1.04
C ILE A 143 3.17 9.16 0.28
N LEU A 144 2.84 8.06 0.97
CA LEU A 144 2.75 6.72 0.37
C LEU A 144 1.71 6.64 -0.76
N ILE A 145 0.62 7.42 -0.68
CA ILE A 145 -0.42 7.50 -1.73
C ILE A 145 0.19 7.88 -3.08
N TYR A 146 1.18 8.78 -3.07
CA TYR A 146 1.74 9.35 -4.31
C TYR A 146 3.01 8.64 -4.77
N ILE A 147 3.74 7.95 -3.89
CA ILE A 147 5.02 7.31 -4.24
C ILE A 147 4.87 6.32 -5.40
N GLY A 148 3.90 5.41 -5.33
CA GLY A 148 3.70 4.37 -6.34
C GLY A 148 3.46 4.92 -7.76
N PRO A 149 2.47 5.82 -7.94
CA PRO A 149 2.24 6.48 -9.22
C PRO A 149 3.45 7.31 -9.69
N LEU A 150 4.11 8.04 -8.80
CA LEU A 150 5.24 8.91 -9.18
C LEU A 150 6.46 8.13 -9.66
N ILE A 151 6.70 6.90 -9.16
CA ILE A 151 7.75 6.01 -9.69
C ILE A 151 7.56 5.76 -11.20
N ARG A 152 6.31 5.73 -11.67
CA ARG A 152 5.96 5.43 -13.07
C ARG A 152 5.83 6.67 -13.94
N LEU A 153 5.11 7.68 -13.44
CA LEU A 153 4.75 8.86 -14.22
C LEU A 153 5.90 9.87 -14.36
N GLN A 154 6.93 9.80 -13.51
CA GLN A 154 8.05 10.74 -13.57
C GLN A 154 9.13 10.30 -14.56
N THR A 155 9.64 11.27 -15.32
CA THR A 155 10.82 11.10 -16.17
C THR A 155 12.10 10.97 -15.35
N ASP A 156 12.28 11.82 -14.33
CA ASP A 156 13.37 11.72 -13.37
C ASP A 156 13.02 10.78 -12.20
N LYS A 157 13.56 9.57 -12.24
CA LYS A 157 13.31 8.50 -11.26
C LYS A 157 14.28 8.52 -10.06
N ARG A 158 14.96 9.65 -9.79
CA ARG A 158 15.78 9.79 -8.57
C ARG A 158 14.91 9.75 -7.31
N ILE A 159 15.35 8.97 -6.31
CA ILE A 159 14.61 8.77 -5.03
C ILE A 159 14.27 10.11 -4.36
N ARG A 160 15.23 11.05 -4.34
CA ARG A 160 15.00 12.39 -3.78
C ARG A 160 13.92 13.17 -4.53
N THR A 161 13.87 13.05 -5.85
CA THR A 161 12.86 13.71 -6.70
C THR A 161 11.48 13.13 -6.42
N ILE A 162 11.37 11.79 -6.38
CA ILE A 162 10.13 11.09 -6.04
C ILE A 162 9.63 11.51 -4.64
N ALA A 163 10.50 11.43 -3.63
CA ALA A 163 10.16 11.79 -2.26
C ALA A 163 9.75 13.27 -2.11
N ARG A 164 10.50 14.18 -2.73
CA ARG A 164 10.18 15.61 -2.72
C ARG A 164 8.83 15.87 -3.38
N ASN A 165 8.57 15.29 -4.54
CA ASN A 165 7.34 15.53 -5.28
C ASN A 165 6.13 14.89 -4.58
N ALA A 166 6.30 13.71 -3.98
CA ALA A 166 5.25 13.07 -3.16
C ALA A 166 4.91 13.92 -1.93
N ALA A 167 5.91 14.49 -1.25
CA ALA A 167 5.71 15.42 -0.14
C ALA A 167 5.01 16.70 -0.60
N LEU A 168 5.44 17.30 -1.72
CA LEU A 168 4.79 18.49 -2.29
C LEU A 168 3.31 18.23 -2.65
N MET A 169 2.97 17.04 -3.16
CA MET A 169 1.57 16.68 -3.42
C MET A 169 0.77 16.50 -2.13
N THR A 170 1.36 15.87 -1.12
CA THR A 170 0.75 15.66 0.21
C THR A 170 0.43 17.00 0.88
N PHE A 171 1.37 17.94 0.89
CA PHE A 171 1.19 19.25 1.50
C PHE A 171 0.46 20.25 0.61
N GLY A 172 0.51 20.09 -0.71
CA GLY A 172 -0.16 20.96 -1.66
C GLY A 172 -1.67 20.75 -1.73
N ARG A 173 -2.16 19.55 -1.35
CA ARG A 173 -3.60 19.22 -1.35
C ARG A 173 -3.99 18.42 -0.09
N PRO A 174 -3.80 18.97 1.11
CA PRO A 174 -3.89 18.22 2.37
C PRO A 174 -5.28 17.63 2.60
N ILE A 175 -6.36 18.37 2.27
CA ILE A 175 -7.74 17.88 2.42
C ILE A 175 -7.97 16.65 1.53
N PHE A 176 -7.54 16.70 0.27
CA PHE A 176 -7.66 15.57 -0.64
C PHE A 176 -6.87 14.35 -0.15
N THR A 177 -5.64 14.57 0.34
CA THR A 177 -4.81 13.49 0.90
C THR A 177 -5.46 12.87 2.14
N LEU A 178 -5.99 13.69 3.05
CA LEU A 178 -6.65 13.21 4.27
C LEU A 178 -7.95 12.45 3.96
N VAL A 179 -8.78 12.95 3.03
CA VAL A 179 -9.97 12.23 2.57
C VAL A 179 -9.60 10.91 1.92
N THR A 180 -8.56 10.90 1.08
CA THR A 180 -8.08 9.66 0.44
C THR A 180 -7.55 8.66 1.47
N LEU A 181 -6.77 9.11 2.45
CA LEU A 181 -6.32 8.28 3.58
C LEU A 181 -7.50 7.70 4.35
N PHE A 182 -8.49 8.53 4.67
CA PHE A 182 -9.70 8.08 5.36
C PHE A 182 -10.45 7.02 4.55
N LEU A 183 -10.65 7.23 3.25
CA LEU A 183 -11.29 6.24 2.38
C LEU A 183 -10.47 4.94 2.29
N MET A 184 -9.14 5.02 2.22
CA MET A 184 -8.27 3.84 2.26
C MET A 184 -8.42 3.07 3.58
N VAL A 185 -8.52 3.76 4.71
CA VAL A 185 -8.79 3.14 6.03
C VAL A 185 -10.16 2.46 6.02
N VAL A 186 -11.22 3.12 5.56
CA VAL A 186 -12.56 2.52 5.45
C VAL A 186 -12.54 1.28 4.58
N ILE A 187 -11.90 1.33 3.40
CA ILE A 187 -11.75 0.19 2.50
C ILE A 187 -10.97 -0.94 3.18
N THR A 188 -9.90 -0.63 3.89
CA THR A 188 -9.08 -1.64 4.60
C THR A 188 -9.88 -2.32 5.70
N VAL A 189 -10.56 -1.54 6.54
CA VAL A 189 -11.41 -2.06 7.63
C VAL A 189 -12.53 -2.93 7.06
N THR A 190 -13.27 -2.44 6.07
CA THR A 190 -14.33 -3.22 5.43
C THR A 190 -13.79 -4.49 4.78
N SER A 191 -12.63 -4.43 4.13
CA SER A 191 -12.01 -5.62 3.49
C SER A 191 -11.55 -6.68 4.49
N ILE A 192 -11.18 -6.29 5.72
CA ILE A 192 -10.83 -7.23 6.79
C ILE A 192 -12.08 -7.84 7.42
N TRP A 193 -13.08 -7.02 7.72
CA TRP A 193 -14.26 -7.48 8.44
C TRP A 193 -15.26 -8.24 7.57
N LEU A 194 -15.44 -7.89 6.30
CA LEU A 194 -16.41 -8.55 5.42
C LEU A 194 -16.18 -10.07 5.29
N PRO A 195 -14.95 -10.58 5.02
CA PRO A 195 -14.70 -12.02 4.98
C PRO A 195 -14.98 -12.71 6.32
N ILE A 196 -14.61 -12.07 7.44
CA ILE A 196 -14.81 -12.63 8.78
C ILE A 196 -16.31 -12.75 9.08
N LEU A 197 -17.08 -11.69 8.82
CA LEU A 197 -18.54 -11.70 9.01
C LEU A 197 -19.21 -12.75 8.11
N LEU A 198 -18.77 -12.88 6.86
CA LEU A 198 -19.31 -13.87 5.94
C LEU A 198 -19.07 -15.30 6.45
N ILE A 199 -17.85 -15.61 6.91
CA ILE A 199 -17.53 -16.91 7.51
C ILE A 199 -18.42 -17.16 8.73
N LEU A 200 -18.53 -16.19 9.65
CA LEU A 200 -19.34 -16.32 10.86
C LEU A 200 -20.82 -16.58 10.56
N VAL A 201 -21.38 -15.86 9.57
CA VAL A 201 -22.76 -16.08 9.13
C VAL A 201 -22.91 -17.48 8.51
N THR A 202 -21.99 -17.91 7.65
CA THR A 202 -22.08 -19.25 7.02
C THR A 202 -21.87 -20.41 7.98
N VAL A 203 -21.13 -20.23 9.08
CA VAL A 203 -20.94 -21.25 10.13
C VAL A 203 -22.10 -21.29 11.12
N ALA A 204 -22.89 -20.22 11.19
CA ALA A 204 -24.07 -20.12 12.04
C ALA A 204 -25.33 -20.79 11.46
N PHE A 205 -25.30 -21.22 10.19
CA PHE A 205 -26.35 -21.96 9.50
C PHE A 205 -25.86 -23.35 9.10
#